data_AF-A0A9E4R0M6-F1
#
_entry.id   AF-A0A9E4R0M6-F1
#
_cell.length_a   1.000
_cell.length_b   1.000
_cell.length_c   1.000
_cell.angle_alpha   90.00
_cell.angle_beta   90.00
_cell.angle_gamma   90.00
#
_symmetry.space_group_name_H-M   'P 1'
#
loop_
_entity.id
_entity.type
_entity.pdbx_description
1 polymer ?
#
loop_
_entity_poly.entity_id
_entity_poly.type
_entity_poly.pdbx_seq_one_letter_code
_entity_poly.pdbx_strand_id
1 'polypeptide(L)' 'MPKAQLVRVVRASEGPITVDATGRAPGRGAYLCRTPDCWGRALGKGALGRSFKQDLSTHDLEQVRAYYEANIAPQATAH' A
#
# COMPACT_ATOMS: atom_id res chain seq x y z
N MET A 1 10.02 -13.90 -1.45
CA MET A 1 9.97 -13.36 -0.08
C MET A 1 8.84 -14.06 0.68
N PRO A 2 9.05 -14.49 1.94
CA PRO A 2 7.97 -15.00 2.78
C PRO A 2 6.86 -13.98 2.95
N LYS A 3 5.59 -14.43 2.93
CA LYS A 3 4.41 -13.57 3.02
C LYS A 3 4.40 -12.69 4.28
N ALA A 4 4.96 -13.18 5.38
CA ALA A 4 5.10 -12.44 6.64
C ALA A 4 6.03 -11.21 6.56
N GLN A 5 6.92 -11.16 5.55
CA GLN A 5 7.82 -10.02 5.33
C GLN A 5 7.21 -8.96 4.41
N LEU A 6 6.01 -9.22 3.86
CA LEU A 6 5.30 -8.30 2.99
C LEU A 6 4.29 -7.48 3.81
N VAL A 7 3.98 -6.29 3.31
CA VAL A 7 2.92 -5.43 3.84
C VAL A 7 1.66 -5.68 3.02
N ARG A 8 0.56 -6.01 3.69
CA ARG A 8 -0.74 -6.18 3.04
C ARG A 8 -1.45 -4.83 2.99
N VAL A 9 -1.94 -4.45 1.81
CA VAL A 9 -2.89 -3.36 1.62
C VAL A 9 -4.23 -3.96 1.21
N VAL A 10 -5.32 -3.46 1.78
CA VAL A 10 -6.66 -3.99 1.56
C VAL A 10 -7.59 -2.89 1.07
N ARG A 11 -8.45 -3.26 0.12
CA ARG A 11 -9.61 -2.46 -0.25
C ARG A 11 -10.86 -3.13 0.28
N ALA A 12 -11.56 -2.45 1.19
CA ALA A 12 -12.88 -2.86 1.65
C ALA A 12 -13.92 -2.73 0.52
N SER A 13 -15.16 -3.19 0.73
CA SER A 13 -16.25 -3.16 -0.25
C SER A 13 -16.52 -1.76 -0.80
N GLU A 14 -16.34 -0.74 0.04
CA GLU A 14 -16.43 0.67 -0.28
C GLU A 14 -15.40 1.44 0.56
N GLY A 15 -14.88 2.54 0.02
CA GLY A 15 -13.94 3.43 0.73
C GLY A 15 -12.46 3.22 0.39
N PRO A 16 -11.59 3.96 1.11
CA PRO A 16 -10.17 4.07 0.78
C PRO A 16 -9.41 2.77 1.04
N ILE A 17 -8.25 2.63 0.41
CA ILE A 17 -7.36 1.50 0.63
C ILE A 17 -6.60 1.74 1.92
N THR A 18 -6.53 0.70 2.75
CA THR A 18 -5.86 0.76 4.04
C THR A 18 -4.74 -0.28 4.14
N VAL A 19 -3.82 -0.07 5.07
CA VAL A 19 -2.79 -1.06 5.38
C VAL A 19 -3.35 -2.04 6.40
N ASP A 20 -3.31 -3.33 6.08
CA ASP A 20 -3.74 -4.40 6.97
C ASP A 20 -2.54 -5.11 7.60
N ALA A 21 -2.16 -4.65 8.79
CA ALA A 21 -1.12 -5.28 9.59
C ALA A 21 -1.55 -6.65 10.16
N THR A 22 -2.85 -6.92 10.26
CA THR A 22 -3.40 -8.12 10.92
C THR A 22 -3.54 -9.31 9.97
N GLY A 23 -3.56 -9.06 8.66
CA GLY A 23 -3.85 -10.04 7.62
C GLY A 23 -5.31 -10.51 7.59
N ARG A 24 -6.18 -9.93 8.42
CA ARG A 24 -7.56 -10.37 8.65
C ARG A 24 -8.62 -9.40 8.11
N ALA A 25 -8.23 -8.23 7.62
CA ALA A 25 -9.19 -7.25 7.14
C ALA A 25 -9.97 -7.81 5.92
N PRO A 26 -11.30 -7.64 5.89
CA PRO A 26 -12.13 -8.15 4.80
C PRO A 26 -11.86 -7.37 3.50
N GLY A 27 -12.06 -8.06 2.37
CA GLY A 27 -11.92 -7.45 1.03
C GLY A 27 -10.70 -7.95 0.25
N ARG A 28 -10.46 -7.31 -0.90
CA ARG A 28 -9.35 -7.68 -1.80
C ARG A 28 -8.06 -7.12 -1.23
N GLY A 29 -7.05 -7.98 -1.10
CA GLY A 29 -5.73 -7.61 -0.61
C GLY A 29 -4.66 -7.70 -1.69
N ALA A 30 -3.72 -6.77 -1.67
CA ALA A 30 -2.46 -6.84 -2.42
C ALA A 30 -1.29 -6.81 -1.43
N TYR A 31 -0.18 -7.45 -1.80
CA TYR A 31 1.03 -7.50 -0.97
C TYR A 31 2.12 -6.66 -1.61
N LEU A 32 2.74 -5.80 -0.81
CA LEU A 32 3.86 -4.95 -1.17
C LEU A 32 5.10 -5.38 -0.39
N CYS A 33 6.26 -5.37 -1.04
CA CYS A 33 7.51 -5.63 -0.33
C CYS A 33 7.94 -4.39 0.49
N ARG A 34 8.76 -4.58 1.54
CA ARG A 34 9.22 -3.49 2.43
C ARG A 34 10.39 -2.67 1.84
N THR A 35 10.41 -2.46 0.53
CA THR A 35 11.46 -1.67 -0.13
C THR A 35 10.83 -0.47 -0.85
N PRO A 36 11.50 0.69 -0.89
CA PRO A 36 10.97 1.88 -1.57
C PRO A 36 10.53 1.63 -3.01
N ASP A 37 11.27 0.82 -3.77
CA ASP A 37 10.94 0.49 -5.17
C ASP A 37 9.58 -0.18 -5.35
N CYS A 38 9.19 -1.08 -4.43
CA CYS A 38 7.86 -1.71 -4.46
C CYS A 38 6.75 -0.67 -4.31
N TRP A 39 6.95 0.29 -3.41
CA TRP A 39 5.95 1.31 -3.09
C TRP A 39 5.90 2.40 -4.14
N GLY A 40 7.04 2.79 -4.73
CA GLY A 40 7.07 3.69 -5.88
C GLY A 40 6.28 3.14 -7.06
N ARG A 41 6.34 1.82 -7.31
CA ARG A 41 5.51 1.16 -8.33
C ARG A 41 4.04 1.10 -7.93
N ALA A 42 3.74 0.78 -6.67
CA ALA A 42 2.36 0.63 -6.18
C ALA A 42 1.59 1.97 -6.14
N LEU A 43 2.24 3.03 -5.64
CA LEU A 43 1.72 4.39 -5.55
C LEU A 43 1.88 5.17 -6.88
N GLY A 44 2.66 4.64 -7.81
CA GLY A 44 2.74 5.12 -9.18
C GLY A 44 1.43 4.94 -9.95
N LYS A 45 1.36 5.47 -11.18
CA LYS A 45 0.11 5.55 -11.94
C LYS A 45 -0.57 4.17 -12.10
N GLY A 46 -1.70 4.01 -11.41
CA GLY A 46 -2.69 2.96 -11.64
C GLY A 46 -2.28 1.52 -11.28
N ALA A 47 -1.18 1.28 -10.57
CA ALA A 47 -0.77 -0.09 -10.23
C ALA A 47 -1.71 -0.77 -9.23
N LEU A 48 -2.04 -0.07 -8.14
CA LEU A 48 -3.05 -0.55 -7.18
C LEU A 48 -4.45 -0.58 -7.80
N GLY A 49 -4.76 0.39 -8.68
CA GLY A 49 -6.06 0.42 -9.39
C GLY A 49 -6.27 -0.83 -10.24
N ARG A 50 -5.25 -1.24 -11.00
CA ARG A 50 -5.26 -2.51 -11.75
C ARG A 50 -5.42 -3.73 -10.83
N SER A 51 -4.72 -3.75 -9.70
CA SER A 51 -4.77 -4.86 -8.74
C SER A 51 -6.16 -5.01 -8.10
N PHE A 52 -6.82 -3.90 -7.81
CA PHE A 52 -8.17 -3.90 -7.23
C PHE A 52 -9.29 -3.88 -8.27
N LYS A 53 -8.95 -3.67 -9.55
CA LYS A 53 -9.87 -3.49 -10.68
C LYS A 53 -10.78 -2.27 -10.52
N GLN A 54 -10.18 -1.14 -10.13
CA GLN A 54 -10.89 0.12 -9.93
C GLN A 54 -10.01 1.31 -10.31
N ASP A 55 -10.64 2.42 -10.67
CA ASP A 55 -9.97 3.71 -10.63
C ASP A 55 -9.83 4.18 -9.17
N LEU A 56 -8.64 4.66 -8.81
CA LEU A 56 -8.32 5.06 -7.45
C LEU A 56 -7.88 6.52 -7.47
N SER A 57 -8.58 7.33 -6.71
CA SER A 57 -8.23 8.72 -6.52
C SER A 57 -6.99 8.85 -5.63
N THR A 58 -6.43 10.07 -5.59
CA THR A 58 -5.37 10.41 -4.63
C THR A 58 -5.84 10.18 -3.18
N HIS A 59 -7.11 10.44 -2.88
CA HIS A 59 -7.68 10.24 -1.55
C HIS A 59 -7.77 8.75 -1.18
N ASP A 60 -8.12 7.87 -2.13
CA ASP A 60 -8.16 6.43 -1.89
C ASP A 60 -6.79 5.84 -1.50
N LEU A 61 -5.71 6.49 -1.95
CA LEU A 61 -4.33 6.08 -1.72
C LEU A 61 -3.68 6.78 -0.53
N GLU A 62 -4.35 7.73 0.12
CA GLU A 62 -3.78 8.60 1.15
C GLU A 62 -3.20 7.81 2.32
N GLN A 63 -3.94 6.84 2.86
CA GLN A 63 -3.46 6.03 3.98
C GLN A 63 -2.28 5.13 3.59
N VAL A 64 -2.26 4.64 2.36
CA VAL A 64 -1.16 3.83 1.83
C VAL A 64 0.10 4.69 1.67
N ARG A 65 -0.04 5.92 1.19
CA ARG A 65 1.05 6.89 1.07
C ARG A 65 1.60 7.31 2.44
N ALA A 66 0.73 7.62 3.38
CA ALA A 66 1.13 7.97 4.75
C ALA A 66 1.92 6.82 5.41
N TYR A 67 1.48 5.57 5.22
CA TYR A 67 2.24 4.42 5.71
C TYR A 67 3.61 4.29 5.05
N TYR A 68 3.70 4.47 3.73
CA TYR A 68 4.96 4.46 3.01
C TYR A 68 5.95 5.46 3.60
N GLU A 69 5.54 6.72 3.74
CA GLU A 69 6.39 7.80 4.26
C GLU A 69 6.86 7.52 5.69
N ALA A 70 5.97 7.02 6.55
CA ALA A 70 6.29 6.77 7.96
C ALA A 70 7.14 5.50 8.19
N ASN A 71 7.06 4.49 7.31
CA ASN A 71 7.60 3.15 7.63
C ASN A 71 8.59 2.58 6.61
N ILE A 72 8.58 3.07 5.38
CA ILE A 72 9.30 2.43 4.26
C ILE A 72 10.19 3.41 3.51
N ALA A 73 9.74 4.65 3.33
CA ALA A 73 10.52 5.67 2.65
C ALA A 73 11.89 5.81 3.33
N PRO A 74 12.97 5.98 2.56
CA PRO A 74 14.28 6.23 3.13
C PRO A 74 14.14 7.47 4.01
N GLN A 75 14.40 7.33 5.30
CA GLN A 75 14.48 8.48 6.19
C GLN A 75 15.61 9.33 5.65
N ALA A 76 15.31 10.55 5.20
CA ALA A 76 16.34 11.52 4.91
C ALA A 76 16.99 11.84 6.26
N THR A 77 18.08 11.14 6.59
CA THR A 77 18.96 11.52 7.68
C THR A 77 19.57 12.86 7.30
N ALA A 78 18.93 13.94 7.74
CA ALA A 78 19.61 15.21 7.93
C ALA A 78 20.64 14.98 9.05
N HIS A 79 21.89 14.75 8.65
CA HIS A 79 23.06 15.01 9.50
C HIS A 79 23.60 16.39 9.13
#